data_AF-A0A3D2EME9-F1
#
_entry.id   AF-A0A3D2EME9-F1
#
_cell.length_a   1.000
_cell.length_b   1.000
_cell.length_c   1.000
_cell.angle_alpha   90.00
_cell.angle_beta   90.00
_cell.angle_gamma   90.00
#
_symmetry.space_group_name_H-M   'P 1'
#
loop_
_entity.id
_entity.type
_entity.pdbx_description
1 polymer ?
#
loop_
_entity_poly.entity_id
_entity_poly.type
_entity_poly.pdbx_seq_one_letter_code
_entity_poly.pdbx_strand_id
1 'polypeptide(L)' 'IVIGGGVIPEQDHAALEAAGVAAIFGPGTNVLDAGARVLDLVTGKRRNA' A
#
# COMPACT_ATOMS: atom_id res chain seq x y z
N ILE A 1 2.63 -7.91 -7.38
CA ILE A 1 2.38 -6.93 -6.30
C ILE A 1 0.90 -6.62 -6.34
N VAL A 2 0.17 -6.82 -5.24
CA VAL A 2 -1.25 -6.50 -5.12
C VAL A 2 -1.38 -5.30 -4.21
N ILE A 3 -2.20 -4.32 -4.61
CA ILE A 3 -2.42 -3.07 -3.88
C ILE A 3 -3.92 -2.91 -3.65
N GLY A 4 -4.32 -2.69 -2.40
CA GLY A 4 -5.69 -2.34 -2.04
C GLY A 4 -5.88 -0.83 -2.04
N GLY A 5 -7.05 -0.35 -2.46
CA GLY A 5 -7.39 1.07 -2.46
C GLY A 5 -8.86 1.33 -2.16
N GLY A 6 -9.15 2.52 -1.65
CA GLY A 6 -10.51 2.93 -1.30
C GLY A 6 -10.83 2.72 0.18
N VAL A 7 -12.11 2.48 0.49
CA VAL A 7 -12.56 2.32 1.88
C VAL A 7 -12.42 0.85 2.30
N ILE A 8 -11.34 0.55 3.02
CA ILE A 8 -11.06 -0.78 3.57
C ILE A 8 -11.06 -0.66 5.10
N PRO A 9 -11.97 -1.37 5.81
CA PRO A 9 -12.02 -1.36 7.26
C PRO A 9 -10.72 -1.85 7.91
N GLU A 10 -10.32 -1.24 9.02
CA GLU A 10 -9.07 -1.56 9.72
C GLU A 10 -8.97 -3.05 10.11
N GLN A 11 -10.09 -3.66 10.51
CA GLN A 11 -10.12 -5.08 10.88
C GLN A 11 -9.73 -6.03 9.73
N ASP A 12 -9.84 -5.58 8.47
CA ASP A 12 -9.55 -6.40 7.29
C ASP A 12 -8.07 -6.29 6.88
N HIS A 13 -7.32 -5.30 7.39
CA HIS A 13 -5.95 -5.04 6.95
C HIS A 13 -5.03 -6.22 7.24
N ALA A 14 -5.11 -6.78 8.46
CA ALA A 14 -4.30 -7.94 8.83
C ALA A 14 -4.57 -9.17 7.95
N ALA A 15 -5.83 -9.40 7.58
CA ALA A 15 -6.22 -10.49 6.69
C ALA A 15 -5.71 -10.26 5.26
N LEU A 16 -5.78 -9.03 4.76
CA LEU A 16 -5.31 -8.63 3.43
C LEU A 16 -3.79 -8.70 3.33
N GLU A 17 -3.06 -8.24 4.36
CA GLU A 17 -1.60 -8.37 4.43
C GLU A 17 -1.17 -9.85 4.44
N ALA A 18 -1.85 -10.69 5.24
CA ALA A 18 -1.59 -12.13 5.26
C ALA A 18 -1.89 -12.81 3.91
N ALA A 19 -2.86 -12.29 3.15
CA ALA A 19 -3.17 -12.75 1.79
C ALA A 19 -2.17 -12.24 0.72
N GLY A 20 -1.20 -11.41 1.09
CA GLY A 20 -0.15 -10.91 0.21
C GLY A 20 -0.43 -9.55 -0.42
N VAL A 21 -1.34 -8.74 0.14
CA VAL A 21 -1.47 -7.33 -0.22
C VAL A 21 -0.23 -6.58 0.26
N ALA A 22 0.42 -5.88 -0.66
CA ALA A 22 1.70 -5.20 -0.41
C ALA A 22 1.53 -3.77 0.11
N ALA A 23 0.38 -3.14 -0.16
CA ALA A 23 0.01 -1.83 0.38
C ALA A 23 -1.50 -1.61 0.30
N ILE A 24 -2.02 -0.83 1.24
CA ILE A 24 -3.41 -0.37 1.30
C ILE A 24 -3.41 1.16 1.29
N PHE A 25 -4.17 1.77 0.38
CA PHE A 25 -4.33 3.22 0.28
C PHE A 25 -5.78 3.62 0.59
N GLY A 26 -5.98 4.19 1.78
CA GLY A 26 -7.29 4.61 2.27
C GLY A 26 -7.85 5.86 1.57
N PRO A 27 -9.10 6.25 1.89
CA PRO A 27 -9.70 7.47 1.37
C PRO A 27 -8.89 8.70 1.80
N GLY A 28 -8.71 9.66 0.89
CA GLY A 28 -7.91 10.86 1.15
C GLY A 28 -6.39 10.68 1.05
N THR A 29 -5.90 9.49 0.68
CA THR A 29 -4.47 9.28 0.40
C THR A 29 -4.00 10.25 -0.69
N ASN A 30 -2.89 10.96 -0.43
CA ASN A 30 -2.28 11.83 -1.42
C ASN A 30 -1.72 11.01 -2.60
N VAL A 31 -2.05 11.41 -3.82
CA VAL A 31 -1.66 10.68 -5.03
C VAL A 31 -0.14 10.64 -5.25
N LEU A 32 0.60 11.69 -4.86
CA LEU A 32 2.05 11.75 -5.00
C LEU A 32 2.72 10.77 -4.03
N ASP A 33 2.23 10.72 -2.79
CA ASP A 33 2.74 9.80 -1.76
C ASP A 33 2.43 8.34 -2.12
N ALA A 34 1.21 8.08 -2.62
CA ALA A 34 0.84 6.75 -3.12
C ALA A 34 1.73 6.33 -4.30
N GLY A 35 1.94 7.22 -5.28
CA GLY A 35 2.79 6.96 -6.43
C GLY A 35 4.24 6.65 -6.05
N ALA A 36 4.82 7.43 -5.14
CA ALA A 36 6.16 7.16 -4.62
C ALA A 36 6.24 5.80 -3.95
N ARG A 37 5.27 5.47 -3.09
CA ARG A 37 5.24 4.19 -2.36
C ARG A 37 5.05 2.99 -3.30
N VAL A 38 4.23 3.11 -4.34
CA VAL A 38 4.11 2.07 -5.38
C VAL A 38 5.43 1.86 -6.11
N LEU A 39 6.13 2.94 -6.48
CA LEU A 39 7.42 2.84 -7.15
C LEU A 39 8.46 2.15 -6.26
N ASP A 40 8.49 2.45 -4.98
CA ASP A 40 9.39 1.80 -4.01
C ASP A 40 9.10 0.29 -3.91
N LEU A 41 7.81 -0.10 -3.86
CA LEU A 41 7.40 -1.50 -3.81
C LEU A 41 7.76 -2.27 -5.09
N VAL A 42 7.61 -1.65 -6.26
CA VAL A 42 7.89 -2.29 -7.56
C VAL A 42 9.39 -2.37 -7.84
N THR A 43 10.17 -1.37 -7.44
CA THR A 43 11.60 -1.32 -7.75
C THR A 43 12.48 -2.01 -6.70
N GLY A 44 11.91 -2.44 -5.57
CA GLY A 44 12.66 -3.06 -4.47
C GLY A 44 13.66 -2.11 -3.80
N LYS A 45 13.61 -0.81 -4.13
CA LYS A 45 14.47 0.22 -3.56
C LYS A 45 13.89 0.63 -2.21
N ARG A 46 14.41 0.06 -1.13
CA ARG A 46 14.35 0.75 0.17
C ARG A 46 15.25 1.97 0.05
N ARG A 47 14.69 3.17 -0.19
CA ARG A 47 15.47 4.39 0.04
C ARG A 47 15.82 4.40 1.53
N ASN A 48 17.12 4.52 1.82
CA ASN A 48 17.65 4.48 3.17
C ASN A 48 16.92 5.48 4.06
N ALA A 49 16.66 5.00 5.29
CA ALA A 49 16.11 5.75 6.42
C ALA A 49 16.90 7.03 6.72
#